data_AF-A0A917FY77-F1
#
_entry.id   AF-A0A917FY77-F1
#
_cell.length_a   1.000
_cell.length_b   1.000
_cell.length_c   1.000
_cell.angle_alpha   90.00
_cell.angle_beta   90.00
_cell.angle_gamma   90.00
#
_symmetry.space_group_name_H-M   'P 1'
#
loop_
_entity.id
_entity.type
_entity.pdbx_description
1 polymer ?
#
loop_
_entity_poly.entity_id
_entity_poly.type
_entity_poly.pdbx_seq_one_letter_code
_entity_poly.pdbx_strand_id
1 'polypeptide(L)'
;MEKLLEVINRIARPDLVSMRKMQERIHNLTKPVGSLGALEELAVRMAGIQAVPEPKIDAKAIVVMCGDHGVTEEGVSAYPSAVTGLMMGNFSRGRAAVNVLAKQCGAKVIVVDIGSYLQELPEGVIDRKIRSGTNNMAKGPAMTKQEAVEAIHIGIETAVSLAEEGTHVIGLGEMGIGNTTASSAIAAVLLSKPVQELTGRGTGLEHNGVDKKVEVIKQAIRTNRPDPNDVVDVLSKLGGMEIAGLVGVILGAASRKVAIVIDGVITGAAALVAYQIEPRCRDYMIASHLSAEPAHRFILDELGLTPLLHAGMRLGEGTGAALAFPMIESALRLTREMATFSELGLPSPAPELETYTLPSLALTDKRTTVISAASSNDGSAAESAAHHAFTAEEKAAVYRAIEERRDIRSFKKDPLPDELLMRLLRAGHHAPSVGFMQPWNFIVIRSEETKLQLKQAADKERRALLIHYEGEKAEKFSKLKIEALTEAPVTLCITLDPTRGGLHVLGRNSIPETDLASVSCAIQNIWLAARAEGLAVGWVSFYKKQDVRQILQIPPHVDPVALLSIGYTDHFPKQPILESSGWRKRLSLEELIYTEEWGTQSK
;
A
#
# COMPACT_ATOMS: atom_id res chain seq x y z
N MET A 1 8.98 -25.72 -16.18
CA MET A 1 9.86 -24.60 -15.76
C MET A 1 10.37 -23.76 -16.93
N GLU A 2 11.01 -24.32 -17.97
CA GLU A 2 11.48 -23.52 -19.12
C GLU A 2 10.38 -22.69 -19.79
N LYS A 3 9.24 -23.30 -20.12
CA LYS A 3 8.06 -22.59 -20.66
C LYS A 3 7.54 -21.46 -19.75
N LEU A 4 7.67 -21.61 -18.42
CA LEU A 4 7.25 -20.60 -17.46
C LEU A 4 8.21 -19.41 -17.47
N LEU A 5 9.52 -19.68 -17.53
CA LEU A 5 10.55 -18.65 -17.67
C LEU A 5 10.41 -17.87 -18.98
N GLU A 6 10.08 -18.54 -20.09
CA GLU A 6 9.80 -17.85 -21.36
C GLU A 6 8.64 -16.85 -21.26
N VAL A 7 7.56 -17.21 -20.56
CA VAL A 7 6.41 -16.33 -20.32
C VAL A 7 6.81 -15.17 -19.42
N ILE A 8 7.51 -15.45 -18.31
CA ILE A 8 8.02 -14.44 -17.38
C ILE A 8 8.92 -13.42 -18.10
N ASN A 9 9.81 -13.88 -18.97
CA ASN A 9 10.72 -13.01 -19.72
C ASN A 9 10.00 -12.09 -20.72
N ARG A 10 8.77 -12.43 -21.13
CA ARG A 10 7.93 -11.57 -22.00
C ARG A 10 7.14 -10.52 -21.22
N ILE A 11 7.03 -10.63 -19.90
CA ILE A 11 6.33 -9.65 -19.07
C ILE A 11 7.19 -8.38 -18.99
N ALA A 12 6.74 -7.33 -19.68
CA ALA A 12 7.41 -6.03 -19.69
C ALA A 12 6.78 -5.09 -18.66
N ARG A 13 7.43 -3.96 -18.39
CA ARG A 13 6.75 -2.83 -17.73
C ARG A 13 5.79 -2.18 -18.73
N PRO A 14 4.64 -1.63 -18.29
CA PRO A 14 3.78 -0.84 -19.16
C PRO A 14 4.50 0.35 -19.81
N ASP A 15 4.04 0.75 -20.99
CA ASP A 15 4.68 1.77 -21.82
C ASP A 15 4.51 3.19 -21.23
N LEU A 16 5.60 3.76 -20.71
CA LEU A 16 5.59 5.08 -20.08
C LEU A 16 5.24 6.21 -21.05
N VAL A 17 5.54 6.06 -22.35
CA VAL A 17 5.23 7.08 -23.37
C VAL A 17 3.72 7.20 -23.55
N SER A 18 3.03 6.08 -23.71
CA SER A 18 1.58 6.02 -23.83
C SER A 18 0.88 6.51 -22.56
N MET A 19 1.42 6.16 -21.39
CA MET A 19 0.91 6.68 -20.12
C MET A 19 1.03 8.20 -20.01
N ARG A 20 2.17 8.78 -20.39
CA ARG A 20 2.37 10.25 -20.39
C ARG A 20 1.38 10.93 -21.30
N LYS A 21 1.25 10.46 -22.54
CA LYS A 21 0.29 11.02 -23.50
C LYS A 21 -1.15 10.94 -23.02
N MET A 22 -1.54 9.83 -22.38
CA MET A 22 -2.85 9.70 -21.77
C MET A 22 -3.03 10.69 -20.61
N GLN A 23 -2.02 10.85 -19.75
CA GLN A 23 -2.06 11.82 -18.64
C GLN A 23 -2.20 13.26 -19.17
N GLU A 24 -1.41 13.64 -20.17
CA GLU A 24 -1.48 14.94 -20.85
C GLU A 24 -2.88 15.22 -21.37
N ARG A 25 -3.47 14.23 -22.04
CA ARG A 25 -4.86 14.30 -22.52
C ARG A 25 -5.84 14.51 -21.36
N ILE A 26 -5.76 13.70 -20.30
CA ILE A 26 -6.64 13.77 -19.13
C ILE A 26 -6.56 15.12 -18.42
N HIS A 27 -5.36 15.69 -18.31
CA HIS A 27 -5.12 17.00 -17.71
C HIS A 27 -5.72 18.14 -18.54
N ASN A 28 -5.82 17.96 -19.85
CA ASN A 28 -6.39 18.92 -20.76
C ASN A 28 -7.92 18.78 -20.91
N LEU A 29 -8.56 17.74 -20.35
CA LEU A 29 -10.02 17.63 -20.33
C LEU A 29 -10.66 18.80 -19.57
N THR A 30 -11.87 19.20 -19.97
CA THR A 30 -12.65 20.31 -19.39
C THR A 30 -13.18 20.04 -17.98
N LYS A 31 -12.25 19.80 -17.05
CA LYS A 31 -12.47 19.49 -15.64
C LYS A 31 -11.27 19.97 -14.81
N PRO A 32 -11.41 20.16 -13.48
CA PRO A 32 -10.25 20.33 -12.62
C PRO A 32 -9.29 19.12 -12.69
N VAL A 33 -7.99 19.37 -12.60
CA VAL A 33 -6.97 18.31 -12.61
C VAL A 33 -7.22 17.32 -11.46
N GLY A 34 -7.22 16.02 -11.75
CA GLY A 34 -7.43 14.95 -10.78
C GLY A 34 -8.89 14.75 -10.32
N SER A 35 -9.86 15.52 -10.80
CA SER A 35 -11.24 15.49 -10.28
C SER A 35 -12.02 14.21 -10.57
N LEU A 36 -11.56 13.36 -11.50
CA LEU A 36 -12.17 12.04 -11.76
C LEU A 36 -11.48 10.90 -10.98
N GLY A 37 -10.46 11.21 -10.19
CA GLY A 37 -9.79 10.27 -9.27
C GLY A 37 -9.35 8.97 -9.95
N ALA A 38 -9.76 7.84 -9.39
CA ALA A 38 -9.37 6.49 -9.85
C ALA A 38 -9.68 6.22 -11.33
N LEU A 39 -10.66 6.89 -11.94
CA LEU A 39 -10.94 6.74 -13.37
C LEU A 39 -9.79 7.29 -14.24
N GLU A 40 -9.11 8.35 -13.79
CA GLU A 40 -7.93 8.89 -14.49
C GLU A 40 -6.79 7.87 -14.44
N GLU A 41 -6.54 7.30 -13.27
CA GLU A 41 -5.50 6.28 -13.06
C GLU A 41 -5.75 5.02 -13.90
N LEU A 42 -7.02 4.56 -13.98
CA LEU A 42 -7.40 3.43 -14.83
C LEU A 42 -7.08 3.71 -16.30
N ALA A 43 -7.43 4.89 -16.81
CA ALA A 43 -7.17 5.25 -18.21
C ALA A 43 -5.67 5.27 -18.52
N VAL A 44 -4.85 5.86 -17.64
CA VAL A 44 -3.38 5.87 -17.77
C VAL A 44 -2.81 4.46 -17.73
N ARG A 45 -3.25 3.63 -16.79
CA ARG A 45 -2.80 2.24 -16.67
C ARG A 45 -3.12 1.44 -17.93
N MET A 46 -4.35 1.57 -18.47
CA MET A 46 -4.74 0.90 -19.71
C MET A 46 -3.91 1.34 -20.91
N ALA A 47 -3.55 2.63 -21.00
CA ALA A 47 -2.70 3.14 -22.08
C ALA A 47 -1.29 2.54 -22.01
N GLY A 48 -0.73 2.43 -20.80
CA GLY A 48 0.55 1.75 -20.58
C GLY A 48 0.51 0.26 -20.92
N ILE A 49 -0.53 -0.45 -20.45
CA ILE A 49 -0.67 -1.90 -20.65
C ILE A 49 -0.72 -2.22 -22.15
N GLN A 50 -1.59 -1.54 -22.89
CA GLN A 50 -1.76 -1.78 -24.34
C GLN A 50 -0.66 -1.14 -25.18
N ALA A 51 0.23 -0.35 -24.57
CA ALA A 51 1.27 0.42 -25.24
C ALA A 51 0.76 1.31 -26.39
N VAL A 52 -0.40 1.94 -26.16
CA VAL A 52 -1.00 2.92 -27.08
C VAL A 52 -1.59 4.10 -26.29
N PRO A 53 -1.45 5.35 -26.78
CA PRO A 53 -1.99 6.52 -26.09
C PRO A 53 -3.52 6.53 -25.93
N GLU A 54 -4.22 5.83 -26.83
CA GLU A 54 -5.68 5.73 -26.85
C GLU A 54 -6.11 4.26 -26.82
N PRO A 55 -6.07 3.61 -25.64
CA PRO A 55 -6.42 2.20 -25.50
C PRO A 55 -7.93 1.97 -25.72
N LYS A 56 -8.27 0.73 -26.10
CA LYS A 56 -9.64 0.28 -26.35
C LYS A 56 -9.93 -1.03 -25.65
N ILE A 57 -11.19 -1.33 -25.39
CA ILE A 57 -11.62 -2.59 -24.74
C ILE A 57 -12.82 -3.19 -25.46
N ASP A 58 -12.59 -3.59 -26.71
CA ASP A 58 -13.65 -4.12 -27.57
C ASP A 58 -14.07 -5.54 -27.15
N ALA A 59 -13.10 -6.40 -26.82
CA ALA A 59 -13.33 -7.74 -26.28
C ALA A 59 -12.87 -7.89 -24.82
N LYS A 60 -13.72 -8.52 -24.02
CA LYS A 60 -13.54 -8.75 -22.58
C LYS A 60 -13.92 -10.19 -22.26
N ALA A 61 -13.17 -10.84 -21.36
CA ALA A 61 -13.47 -12.19 -20.92
C ALA A 61 -13.38 -12.29 -19.39
N ILE A 62 -14.10 -13.23 -18.80
CA ILE A 62 -13.96 -13.64 -17.41
C ILE A 62 -13.59 -15.12 -17.44
N VAL A 63 -12.44 -15.46 -16.87
CA VAL A 63 -11.96 -16.85 -16.78
C VAL A 63 -12.30 -17.38 -15.41
N VAL A 64 -13.18 -18.37 -15.36
CA VAL A 64 -13.58 -19.08 -14.15
C VAL A 64 -12.83 -20.41 -14.09
N MET A 65 -11.81 -20.48 -13.23
CA MET A 65 -11.08 -21.72 -12.98
C MET A 65 -11.81 -22.54 -11.92
N CYS A 66 -12.08 -23.81 -12.21
CA CYS A 66 -12.83 -24.69 -11.33
C CYS A 66 -11.95 -25.82 -10.78
N GLY A 67 -12.09 -26.10 -9.48
CA GLY A 67 -11.34 -27.16 -8.81
C GLY A 67 -11.90 -27.46 -7.41
N ASP A 68 -11.91 -28.74 -7.03
CA ASP A 68 -12.39 -29.17 -5.71
C ASP A 68 -11.24 -29.37 -4.72
N HIS A 69 -11.53 -29.18 -3.42
CA HIS A 69 -10.53 -29.25 -2.36
C HIS A 69 -10.77 -30.39 -1.38
N GLY A 70 -9.75 -31.20 -1.11
CA GLY A 70 -9.84 -32.28 -0.12
C GLY A 70 -9.97 -31.78 1.33
N VAL A 71 -9.63 -30.52 1.61
CA VAL A 71 -9.76 -29.94 2.96
C VAL A 71 -11.22 -29.84 3.42
N THR A 72 -12.19 -29.98 2.51
CA THR A 72 -13.62 -29.98 2.85
C THR A 72 -14.01 -31.12 3.77
N GLU A 73 -13.24 -32.22 3.81
CA GLU A 73 -13.38 -33.31 4.79
C GLU A 73 -13.32 -32.82 6.24
N GLU A 74 -12.63 -31.71 6.48
CA GLU A 74 -12.50 -31.10 7.81
C GLU A 74 -13.72 -30.23 8.20
N GLY A 75 -14.74 -30.12 7.34
CA GLY A 75 -15.94 -29.34 7.62
C GLY A 75 -15.70 -27.82 7.63
N VAL A 76 -14.85 -27.34 6.73
CA VAL A 76 -14.49 -25.91 6.58
C VAL A 76 -15.39 -25.13 5.59
N SER A 77 -16.50 -25.72 5.17
CA SER A 77 -17.48 -25.11 4.27
C SER A 77 -18.90 -25.42 4.74
N ALA A 78 -19.80 -24.45 4.56
CA ALA A 78 -21.23 -24.64 4.83
C ALA A 78 -21.94 -25.49 3.74
N TYR A 79 -21.30 -25.66 2.58
CA TYR A 79 -21.85 -26.37 1.43
C TYR A 79 -21.04 -27.62 1.09
N PRO A 80 -21.69 -28.68 0.58
CA PRO A 80 -21.00 -29.89 0.13
C PRO A 80 -20.23 -29.66 -1.18
N SER A 81 -19.17 -30.43 -1.42
CA SER A 81 -18.32 -30.32 -2.63
C SER A 81 -19.10 -30.52 -3.95
N ALA A 82 -20.24 -31.23 -3.93
CA ALA A 82 -21.11 -31.36 -5.10
C ALA A 82 -21.60 -30.02 -5.67
N VAL A 83 -21.58 -28.95 -4.88
CA VAL A 83 -21.96 -27.60 -5.35
C VAL A 83 -21.01 -27.07 -6.42
N THR A 84 -19.72 -27.46 -6.43
CA THR A 84 -18.77 -27.09 -7.51
C THR A 84 -19.33 -27.51 -8.87
N GLY A 85 -19.78 -28.77 -8.98
CA GLY A 85 -20.37 -29.31 -10.21
C GLY A 85 -21.69 -28.65 -10.60
N LEU A 86 -22.56 -28.38 -9.62
CA LEU A 86 -23.83 -27.67 -9.86
C LEU A 86 -23.58 -26.27 -10.42
N MET A 87 -22.60 -25.54 -9.88
CA MET A 87 -22.26 -24.20 -10.33
C MET A 87 -21.60 -24.20 -11.71
N MET A 88 -20.74 -25.17 -12.03
CA MET A 88 -20.24 -25.34 -13.40
C MET A 88 -21.39 -25.50 -14.41
N GLY A 89 -22.41 -26.28 -14.06
CA GLY A 89 -23.63 -26.39 -14.87
C GLY A 89 -24.44 -25.09 -14.97
N ASN A 90 -24.38 -24.21 -13.97
CA ASN A 90 -25.02 -22.89 -14.02
C ASN A 90 -24.22 -21.90 -14.88
N PHE A 91 -22.87 -21.92 -14.79
CA PHE A 91 -22.01 -21.09 -15.65
C PHE A 91 -22.21 -21.43 -17.12
N SER A 92 -22.19 -22.73 -17.46
CA SER A 92 -22.41 -23.24 -18.82
C SER A 92 -23.76 -22.80 -19.40
N ARG A 93 -24.82 -22.83 -18.59
CA ARG A 93 -26.17 -22.41 -19.01
C ARG A 93 -26.40 -20.90 -18.98
N GLY A 94 -25.40 -20.10 -18.61
CA GLY A 94 -25.52 -18.65 -18.54
C GLY A 94 -26.41 -18.14 -17.40
N ARG A 95 -26.55 -18.90 -16.30
CA ARG A 95 -27.51 -18.61 -15.22
C ARG A 95 -26.87 -18.20 -13.89
N ALA A 96 -25.55 -18.24 -13.75
CA ALA A 96 -24.88 -17.77 -12.54
C ALA A 96 -24.83 -16.25 -12.47
N ALA A 97 -24.53 -15.69 -11.29
CA ALA A 97 -24.44 -14.25 -11.10
C ALA A 97 -23.41 -13.60 -12.03
N VAL A 98 -22.24 -14.24 -12.19
CA VAL A 98 -21.22 -13.76 -13.13
C VAL A 98 -21.73 -13.72 -14.57
N ASN A 99 -22.55 -14.67 -15.02
CA ASN A 99 -23.10 -14.65 -16.38
C ASN A 99 -24.06 -13.47 -16.59
N VAL A 100 -24.88 -13.16 -15.58
CA VAL A 100 -25.81 -12.02 -15.65
C VAL A 100 -25.04 -10.71 -15.80
N LEU A 101 -23.99 -10.52 -14.98
CA LEU A 101 -23.14 -9.33 -15.03
C LEU A 101 -22.28 -9.27 -16.29
N ALA A 102 -21.70 -10.41 -16.70
CA ALA A 102 -20.91 -10.51 -17.93
C ALA A 102 -21.76 -10.18 -19.17
N LYS A 103 -23.02 -10.64 -19.22
CA LYS A 103 -23.96 -10.28 -20.29
C LYS A 103 -24.24 -8.78 -20.31
N GLN A 104 -24.38 -8.14 -19.14
CA GLN A 104 -24.60 -6.69 -19.05
C GLN A 104 -23.43 -5.88 -19.61
N CYS A 105 -22.18 -6.30 -19.34
CA CYS A 105 -21.00 -5.61 -19.82
C CYS A 105 -20.41 -6.17 -21.13
N GLY A 106 -21.07 -7.16 -21.76
CA GLY A 106 -20.62 -7.76 -23.01
C GLY A 106 -19.30 -8.55 -22.89
N ALA A 107 -19.05 -9.17 -21.73
CA ALA A 107 -17.91 -10.06 -21.52
C ALA A 107 -18.28 -11.54 -21.78
N LYS A 108 -17.34 -12.30 -22.34
CA LYS A 108 -17.45 -13.78 -22.43
C LYS A 108 -17.13 -14.39 -21.07
N VAL A 109 -17.85 -15.44 -20.67
CA VAL A 109 -17.48 -16.26 -19.50
C VAL A 109 -16.86 -17.56 -20.00
N ILE A 110 -15.61 -17.81 -19.62
CA ILE A 110 -14.83 -18.98 -20.00
C ILE A 110 -14.68 -19.85 -18.76
N VAL A 111 -15.26 -21.03 -18.78
CA VAL A 111 -15.24 -21.95 -17.63
C VAL A 111 -14.25 -23.06 -17.94
N VAL A 112 -13.25 -23.23 -17.08
CA VAL A 112 -12.20 -24.23 -17.26
C VAL A 112 -12.19 -25.12 -16.03
N ASP A 113 -12.48 -26.41 -16.20
CA ASP A 113 -12.28 -27.38 -15.13
C ASP A 113 -10.86 -27.89 -15.16
N ILE A 114 -10.15 -27.70 -14.04
CA ILE A 114 -8.77 -28.14 -13.90
C ILE A 114 -8.59 -29.14 -12.76
N GLY A 115 -9.63 -29.39 -11.97
CA GLY A 115 -9.51 -30.25 -10.79
C GLY A 115 -10.81 -30.60 -10.06
N SER A 116 -11.98 -30.60 -10.69
CA SER A 116 -13.24 -30.95 -10.02
C SER A 116 -13.39 -32.44 -9.73
N TYR A 117 -14.29 -32.79 -8.81
CA TYR A 117 -14.71 -34.17 -8.54
C TYR A 117 -15.64 -34.77 -9.60
N LEU A 118 -16.06 -33.99 -10.61
CA LEU A 118 -16.95 -34.50 -11.65
C LEU A 118 -16.25 -35.51 -12.55
N GLN A 119 -16.94 -36.60 -12.86
CA GLN A 119 -16.53 -37.56 -13.88
C GLN A 119 -16.87 -37.07 -15.29
N GLU A 120 -18.07 -36.48 -15.44
CA GLU A 120 -18.57 -35.91 -16.69
C GLU A 120 -18.81 -34.42 -16.50
N LEU A 121 -18.31 -33.62 -17.45
CA LEU A 121 -18.43 -32.16 -17.40
C LEU A 121 -19.68 -31.67 -18.12
N PRO A 122 -20.34 -30.61 -17.61
CA PRO A 122 -21.37 -29.91 -18.37
C PRO A 122 -20.84 -29.41 -19.71
N GLU A 123 -21.69 -29.42 -20.73
CA GLU A 123 -21.35 -28.89 -22.06
C GLU A 123 -20.84 -27.44 -21.99
N GLY A 124 -19.82 -27.11 -22.77
CA GLY A 124 -19.23 -25.75 -22.79
C GLY A 124 -18.26 -25.45 -21.63
N VAL A 125 -18.07 -26.36 -20.68
CA VAL A 125 -16.93 -26.33 -19.76
C VAL A 125 -15.70 -26.92 -20.46
N ILE A 126 -14.59 -26.20 -20.44
CA ILE A 126 -13.32 -26.64 -21.04
C ILE A 126 -12.67 -27.66 -20.10
N ASP A 127 -12.47 -28.89 -20.60
CA ASP A 127 -11.80 -29.95 -19.83
C ASP A 127 -10.28 -29.81 -19.91
N ARG A 128 -9.68 -29.45 -18.79
CA ARG A 128 -8.22 -29.44 -18.57
C ARG A 128 -7.88 -30.10 -17.23
N LYS A 129 -8.71 -31.07 -16.81
CA LYS A 129 -8.59 -31.69 -15.49
C LYS A 129 -7.26 -32.41 -15.33
N ILE A 130 -6.48 -32.01 -14.33
CA ILE A 130 -5.20 -32.65 -13.98
C ILE A 130 -5.48 -33.93 -13.18
N ARG A 131 -6.40 -33.84 -12.21
CA ARG A 131 -6.89 -34.95 -11.37
C ARG A 131 -8.19 -34.57 -10.69
N SER A 132 -8.80 -35.54 -10.00
CA SER A 132 -10.06 -35.35 -9.29
C SER A 132 -9.84 -34.75 -7.89
N GLY A 133 -9.90 -33.42 -7.77
CA GLY A 133 -9.71 -32.65 -6.54
C GLY A 133 -8.30 -32.68 -5.94
N THR A 134 -7.99 -31.71 -5.09
CA THR A 134 -6.77 -31.73 -4.29
C THR A 134 -6.86 -32.74 -3.14
N ASN A 135 -5.71 -33.17 -2.62
CA ASN A 135 -5.65 -33.89 -1.35
C ASN A 135 -6.06 -32.95 -0.20
N ASN A 136 -6.39 -33.53 0.95
CA ASN A 136 -6.65 -32.77 2.16
C ASN A 136 -5.35 -32.18 2.73
N MET A 137 -5.20 -30.86 2.57
CA MET A 137 -4.00 -30.14 3.01
C MET A 137 -3.73 -30.21 4.53
N ALA A 138 -4.72 -30.58 5.35
CA ALA A 138 -4.50 -30.78 6.79
C ALA A 138 -3.68 -32.06 7.09
N LYS A 139 -3.73 -33.05 6.19
CA LYS A 139 -3.14 -34.38 6.33
C LYS A 139 -1.85 -34.58 5.54
N GLY A 140 -1.57 -33.70 4.59
CA GLY A 140 -0.40 -33.76 3.70
C GLY A 140 -0.47 -32.64 2.66
N PRO A 141 0.35 -32.68 1.59
CA PRO A 141 0.32 -31.63 0.57
C PRO A 141 -0.95 -31.72 -0.29
N ALA A 142 -1.55 -30.57 -0.62
CA ALA A 142 -2.73 -30.47 -1.46
C ALA A 142 -2.52 -31.11 -2.85
N MET A 143 -1.34 -30.91 -3.44
CA MET A 143 -0.93 -31.50 -4.71
C MET A 143 0.60 -31.60 -4.77
N THR A 144 1.12 -32.29 -5.78
CA THR A 144 2.56 -32.30 -6.08
C THR A 144 3.00 -30.96 -6.68
N LYS A 145 4.30 -30.64 -6.60
CA LYS A 145 4.85 -29.46 -7.28
C LYS A 145 4.63 -29.52 -8.79
N GLN A 146 4.68 -30.72 -9.38
CA GLN A 146 4.45 -30.94 -10.80
C GLN A 146 3.02 -30.58 -11.19
N GLU A 147 2.02 -31.05 -10.45
CA GLU A 147 0.61 -30.71 -10.68
C GLU A 147 0.35 -29.20 -10.52
N ALA A 148 1.00 -28.55 -9.54
CA ALA A 148 0.89 -27.09 -9.38
C ALA A 148 1.46 -26.33 -10.60
N VAL A 149 2.61 -26.76 -11.12
CA VAL A 149 3.21 -26.17 -12.32
C VAL A 149 2.37 -26.44 -13.58
N GLU A 150 1.79 -27.64 -13.69
CA GLU A 150 0.87 -27.99 -14.78
C GLU A 150 -0.39 -27.11 -14.76
N ALA A 151 -0.98 -26.87 -13.58
CA ALA A 151 -2.10 -25.94 -13.42
C ALA A 151 -1.74 -24.52 -13.86
N ILE A 152 -0.58 -24.01 -13.47
CA ILE A 152 -0.06 -22.71 -13.94
C ILE A 152 0.06 -22.71 -15.47
N HIS A 153 0.56 -23.78 -16.09
CA HIS A 153 0.65 -23.87 -17.54
C HIS A 153 -0.70 -23.84 -18.24
N ILE A 154 -1.72 -24.55 -17.72
CA ILE A 154 -3.09 -24.49 -18.23
C ILE A 154 -3.59 -23.04 -18.23
N GLY A 155 -3.41 -22.32 -17.12
CA GLY A 155 -3.82 -20.92 -17.01
C GLY A 155 -3.12 -19.99 -18.00
N ILE A 156 -1.81 -20.17 -18.19
CA ILE A 156 -1.03 -19.42 -19.19
C ILE A 156 -1.61 -19.63 -20.58
N GLU A 157 -1.86 -20.89 -20.97
CA GLU A 157 -2.41 -21.24 -22.27
C GLU A 157 -3.81 -20.63 -22.47
N THR A 158 -4.67 -20.66 -21.44
CA THR A 158 -5.99 -20.03 -21.49
C THR A 158 -5.88 -18.53 -21.74
N ALA A 159 -5.02 -17.82 -21.00
CA ALA A 159 -4.86 -16.37 -21.18
C ALA A 159 -4.22 -15.99 -22.51
N VAL A 160 -3.23 -16.78 -22.98
CA VAL A 160 -2.59 -16.57 -24.28
C VAL A 160 -3.59 -16.78 -25.42
N SER A 161 -4.41 -17.84 -25.37
CA SER A 161 -5.47 -18.07 -26.36
C SER A 161 -6.45 -16.90 -26.42
N LEU A 162 -6.90 -16.39 -25.27
CA LEU A 162 -7.81 -15.25 -25.22
C LEU A 162 -7.20 -13.97 -25.77
N ALA A 163 -5.90 -13.74 -25.51
CA ALA A 163 -5.17 -12.63 -26.09
C ALA A 163 -5.05 -12.74 -27.62
N GLU A 164 -4.81 -13.93 -28.14
CA GLU A 164 -4.75 -14.23 -29.59
C GLU A 164 -6.11 -14.07 -30.27
N GLU A 165 -7.21 -14.30 -29.55
CA GLU A 165 -8.58 -13.96 -29.96
C GLU A 165 -8.90 -12.44 -29.88
N GLY A 166 -7.96 -11.61 -29.41
CA GLY A 166 -8.12 -10.15 -29.32
C GLY A 166 -8.74 -9.65 -28.02
N THR A 167 -8.74 -10.45 -26.94
CA THR A 167 -9.22 -10.01 -25.62
C THR A 167 -8.28 -8.96 -25.02
N HIS A 168 -8.81 -7.81 -24.61
CA HIS A 168 -8.02 -6.70 -24.04
C HIS A 168 -7.96 -6.70 -22.52
N VAL A 169 -8.97 -7.31 -21.87
CA VAL A 169 -9.07 -7.40 -20.41
C VAL A 169 -9.69 -8.73 -20.00
N ILE A 170 -9.07 -9.37 -19.01
CA ILE A 170 -9.50 -10.63 -18.43
C ILE A 170 -9.87 -10.40 -16.96
N GLY A 171 -11.11 -10.72 -16.60
CA GLY A 171 -11.56 -10.84 -15.22
C GLY A 171 -11.23 -12.21 -14.67
N LEU A 172 -10.76 -12.26 -13.43
CA LEU A 172 -10.48 -13.53 -12.75
C LEU A 172 -11.73 -13.98 -12.01
N GLY A 173 -12.08 -15.25 -12.17
CA GLY A 173 -13.13 -15.92 -11.42
C GLY A 173 -12.69 -17.33 -11.01
N GLU A 174 -13.39 -17.89 -10.05
CA GLU A 174 -13.10 -19.21 -9.53
C GLU A 174 -14.39 -19.92 -9.13
N MET A 175 -14.30 -21.24 -9.03
CA MET A 175 -15.31 -22.03 -8.33
C MET A 175 -14.66 -23.24 -7.69
N GLY A 176 -14.74 -23.33 -6.36
CA GLY A 176 -14.23 -24.48 -5.63
C GLY A 176 -14.65 -24.49 -4.18
N ILE A 177 -15.37 -25.52 -3.76
CA ILE A 177 -15.73 -25.64 -2.35
C ILE A 177 -14.47 -25.94 -1.54
N GLY A 178 -14.19 -25.09 -0.54
CA GLY A 178 -13.02 -25.19 0.35
C GLY A 178 -11.87 -24.22 0.02
N ASN A 179 -11.89 -23.56 -1.14
CA ASN A 179 -10.78 -22.74 -1.60
C ASN A 179 -10.51 -21.46 -0.79
N THR A 180 -11.49 -20.92 -0.05
CA THR A 180 -11.26 -19.81 0.88
C THR A 180 -10.34 -20.21 2.04
N THR A 181 -10.33 -21.50 2.42
CA THR A 181 -9.39 -22.07 3.39
C THR A 181 -7.99 -22.10 2.81
N ALA A 182 -7.83 -22.61 1.58
CA ALA A 182 -6.55 -22.62 0.86
C ALA A 182 -6.00 -21.20 0.66
N SER A 183 -6.86 -20.26 0.24
CA SER A 183 -6.51 -18.86 0.01
C SER A 183 -6.01 -18.17 1.28
N SER A 184 -6.67 -18.41 2.42
CA SER A 184 -6.25 -17.87 3.72
C SER A 184 -4.92 -18.50 4.19
N ALA A 185 -4.71 -19.78 3.92
CA ALA A 185 -3.46 -20.48 4.25
C ALA A 185 -2.28 -19.95 3.42
N ILE A 186 -2.47 -19.75 2.11
CA ILE A 186 -1.48 -19.12 1.22
C ILE A 186 -1.13 -17.71 1.73
N ALA A 187 -2.15 -16.88 1.99
CA ALA A 187 -1.95 -15.52 2.47
C ALA A 187 -1.21 -15.47 3.81
N ALA A 188 -1.52 -16.39 4.74
CA ALA A 188 -0.85 -16.44 6.04
C ALA A 188 0.65 -16.69 5.92
N VAL A 189 1.04 -17.63 5.05
CA VAL A 189 2.45 -17.98 4.83
C VAL A 189 3.17 -16.87 4.09
N LEU A 190 2.62 -16.38 2.97
CA LEU A 190 3.31 -15.40 2.12
C LEU A 190 3.37 -14.00 2.74
N LEU A 191 2.36 -13.60 3.52
CA LEU A 191 2.33 -12.29 4.20
C LEU A 191 2.92 -12.33 5.61
N SER A 192 3.31 -13.51 6.10
CA SER A 192 3.76 -13.70 7.49
C SER A 192 2.79 -13.11 8.53
N LYS A 193 1.49 -13.36 8.33
CA LYS A 193 0.40 -12.83 9.17
C LYS A 193 -0.28 -13.96 9.98
N PRO A 194 -0.80 -13.66 11.18
CA PRO A 194 -1.57 -14.62 11.96
C PRO A 194 -2.79 -15.13 11.19
N VAL A 195 -2.99 -16.45 11.18
CA VAL A 195 -4.12 -17.12 10.48
C VAL A 195 -5.48 -16.53 10.87
N GLN A 196 -5.63 -16.15 12.15
CA GLN A 196 -6.84 -15.57 12.72
C GLN A 196 -7.24 -14.25 12.06
N GLU A 197 -6.27 -13.42 11.66
CA GLU A 197 -6.55 -12.12 11.05
C GLU A 197 -7.00 -12.25 9.59
N LEU A 198 -6.67 -13.37 8.96
CA LEU A 198 -6.89 -13.62 7.54
C LEU A 198 -8.13 -14.48 7.26
N THR A 199 -8.55 -15.29 8.23
CA THR A 199 -9.59 -16.30 8.01
C THR A 199 -10.99 -15.71 8.17
N GLY A 200 -11.76 -15.73 7.08
CA GLY A 200 -13.16 -15.30 7.05
C GLY A 200 -14.18 -16.43 7.05
N ARG A 201 -15.46 -16.03 6.96
CA ARG A 201 -16.64 -16.93 6.97
C ARG A 201 -16.79 -17.70 5.66
N GLY A 202 -16.13 -17.27 4.58
CA GLY A 202 -16.25 -17.82 3.24
C GLY A 202 -17.71 -17.88 2.79
N THR A 203 -18.18 -19.10 2.53
CA THR A 203 -19.54 -19.39 2.07
C THR A 203 -20.64 -19.14 3.12
N GLY A 204 -20.30 -18.69 4.33
CA GLY A 204 -21.28 -18.23 5.32
C GLY A 204 -21.27 -19.00 6.66
N LEU A 205 -20.13 -19.60 7.02
CA LEU A 205 -19.97 -20.32 8.29
C LEU A 205 -20.44 -19.49 9.50
N GLU A 206 -21.02 -20.15 10.49
CA GLU A 206 -21.27 -19.56 11.81
C GLU A 206 -19.95 -19.35 12.58
N HIS A 207 -19.97 -18.61 13.69
CA HIS A 207 -18.77 -18.21 14.43
C HIS A 207 -17.88 -19.41 14.80
N ASN A 208 -18.48 -20.48 15.34
CA ASN A 208 -17.79 -21.72 15.69
C ASN A 208 -17.13 -22.41 14.47
N GLY A 209 -17.67 -22.19 13.26
CA GLY A 209 -17.09 -22.71 12.02
C GLY A 209 -15.82 -21.97 11.58
N VAL A 210 -15.67 -20.69 11.95
CA VAL A 210 -14.46 -19.91 11.65
C VAL A 210 -13.29 -20.36 12.53
N ASP A 211 -13.51 -20.59 13.82
CA ASP A 211 -12.47 -21.08 14.73
C ASP A 211 -11.95 -22.45 14.29
N LYS A 212 -12.85 -23.36 13.91
CA LYS A 212 -12.46 -24.66 13.36
C LYS A 212 -11.61 -24.50 12.10
N LYS A 213 -12.01 -23.60 11.19
CA LYS A 213 -11.27 -23.31 9.95
C LYS A 213 -9.87 -22.75 10.23
N VAL A 214 -9.74 -21.86 11.21
CA VAL A 214 -8.44 -21.34 11.69
C VAL A 214 -7.54 -22.49 12.14
N GLU A 215 -8.05 -23.41 12.97
CA GLU A 215 -7.27 -24.55 13.45
C GLU A 215 -6.87 -25.52 12.35
N VAL A 216 -7.75 -25.75 11.36
CA VAL A 216 -7.43 -26.55 10.17
C VAL A 216 -6.31 -25.90 9.35
N ILE A 217 -6.32 -24.59 9.16
CA ILE A 217 -5.26 -23.87 8.44
C ILE A 217 -3.93 -23.96 9.21
N LYS A 218 -3.93 -23.72 10.52
CA LYS A 218 -2.74 -23.88 11.36
C LYS A 218 -2.20 -25.31 11.28
N GLN A 219 -3.08 -26.30 11.31
CA GLN A 219 -2.70 -27.70 11.18
C GLN A 219 -2.06 -27.97 9.82
N ALA A 220 -2.66 -27.50 8.72
CA ALA A 220 -2.12 -27.65 7.37
C ALA A 220 -0.71 -27.05 7.24
N ILE A 221 -0.49 -25.86 7.81
CA ILE A 221 0.84 -25.22 7.84
C ILE A 221 1.84 -26.06 8.65
N ARG A 222 1.46 -26.57 9.83
CA ARG A 222 2.32 -27.43 10.66
C ARG A 222 2.67 -28.75 9.99
N THR A 223 1.69 -29.40 9.36
CA THR A 223 1.85 -30.68 8.67
C THR A 223 2.80 -30.54 7.48
N ASN A 224 2.61 -29.50 6.67
CA ASN A 224 3.31 -29.37 5.39
C ASN A 224 4.63 -28.60 5.45
N ARG A 225 4.80 -27.71 6.44
CA ARG A 225 5.97 -26.83 6.59
C ARG A 225 6.35 -26.19 5.24
N PRO A 226 5.45 -25.39 4.64
CA PRO A 226 5.73 -24.75 3.36
C PRO A 226 6.89 -23.75 3.51
N ASP A 227 7.79 -23.72 2.52
CA ASP A 227 8.85 -22.72 2.47
C ASP A 227 8.29 -21.41 1.88
N PRO A 228 8.20 -20.31 2.64
CA PRO A 228 7.68 -19.04 2.13
C PRO A 228 8.53 -18.45 0.99
N ASN A 229 9.78 -18.90 0.81
CA ASN A 229 10.64 -18.45 -0.27
C ASN A 229 10.47 -19.25 -1.57
N ASP A 230 9.85 -20.44 -1.50
CA ASP A 230 9.47 -21.24 -2.67
C ASP A 230 7.95 -21.16 -2.85
N VAL A 231 7.52 -20.18 -3.64
CA VAL A 231 6.09 -19.88 -3.84
C VAL A 231 5.34 -21.07 -4.45
N VAL A 232 6.00 -21.88 -5.27
CA VAL A 232 5.41 -23.10 -5.84
C VAL A 232 5.30 -24.20 -4.77
N ASP A 233 6.23 -24.27 -3.81
CA ASP A 233 6.10 -25.11 -2.62
C ASP A 233 4.86 -24.74 -1.80
N VAL A 234 4.66 -23.45 -1.50
CA VAL A 234 3.48 -22.96 -0.78
C VAL A 234 2.19 -23.37 -1.51
N LEU A 235 2.13 -23.13 -2.82
CA LEU A 235 0.97 -23.44 -3.64
C LEU A 235 0.69 -24.95 -3.72
N SER A 236 1.74 -25.76 -3.88
CA SER A 236 1.58 -27.22 -3.93
C SER A 236 1.12 -27.81 -2.60
N LYS A 237 1.57 -27.26 -1.48
CA LYS A 237 1.24 -27.74 -0.14
C LYS A 237 -0.12 -27.28 0.36
N LEU A 238 -0.49 -26.02 0.12
CA LEU A 238 -1.64 -25.38 0.76
C LEU A 238 -2.70 -24.84 -0.23
N GLY A 239 -2.43 -24.91 -1.53
CA GLY A 239 -3.27 -24.27 -2.54
C GLY A 239 -4.37 -25.15 -3.13
N GLY A 240 -5.00 -24.60 -4.17
CA GLY A 240 -5.95 -25.26 -5.05
C GLY A 240 -5.45 -25.28 -6.48
N MET A 241 -5.86 -26.27 -7.27
CA MET A 241 -5.48 -26.33 -8.68
C MET A 241 -6.02 -25.09 -9.39
N GLU A 242 -7.27 -24.71 -9.14
CA GLU A 242 -7.90 -23.51 -9.67
C GLU A 242 -7.17 -22.21 -9.29
N ILE A 243 -6.62 -22.12 -8.07
CA ILE A 243 -5.77 -20.99 -7.66
C ILE A 243 -4.48 -20.98 -8.50
N ALA A 244 -3.84 -22.14 -8.69
CA ALA A 244 -2.66 -22.27 -9.53
C ALA A 244 -2.95 -21.96 -11.01
N GLY A 245 -4.12 -22.35 -11.51
CA GLY A 245 -4.62 -21.96 -12.83
C GLY A 245 -4.75 -20.45 -12.95
N LEU A 246 -5.31 -19.77 -11.96
CA LEU A 246 -5.43 -18.31 -11.97
C LEU A 246 -4.08 -17.59 -11.93
N VAL A 247 -3.09 -18.13 -11.21
CA VAL A 247 -1.69 -17.64 -11.27
C VAL A 247 -1.19 -17.69 -12.73
N GLY A 248 -1.46 -18.79 -13.42
CA GLY A 248 -1.16 -18.94 -14.84
C GLY A 248 -1.86 -17.90 -15.72
N VAL A 249 -3.16 -17.67 -15.49
CA VAL A 249 -3.94 -16.66 -16.24
C VAL A 249 -3.32 -15.27 -16.11
N ILE A 250 -2.90 -14.91 -14.90
CA ILE A 250 -2.26 -13.62 -14.61
C ILE A 250 -0.96 -13.47 -15.38
N LEU A 251 -0.05 -14.45 -15.26
CA LEU A 251 1.25 -14.41 -15.92
C LEU A 251 1.11 -14.43 -17.45
N GLY A 252 0.21 -15.27 -17.97
CA GLY A 252 -0.08 -15.37 -19.39
C GLY A 252 -0.63 -14.06 -19.95
N ALA A 253 -1.61 -13.46 -19.29
CA ALA A 253 -2.22 -12.19 -19.70
C ALA A 253 -1.19 -11.03 -19.68
N ALA A 254 -0.41 -10.92 -18.61
CA ALA A 254 0.66 -9.92 -18.50
C ALA A 254 1.69 -10.05 -19.63
N SER A 255 2.07 -11.27 -20.00
CA SER A 255 3.02 -11.54 -21.10
C SER A 255 2.48 -11.14 -22.47
N ARG A 256 1.16 -10.94 -22.57
CA ARG A 256 0.44 -10.57 -23.79
C ARG A 256 -0.16 -9.16 -23.76
N LYS A 257 0.23 -8.33 -22.79
CA LYS A 257 -0.27 -6.95 -22.67
C LYS A 257 -1.80 -6.86 -22.48
N VAL A 258 -2.37 -7.87 -21.82
CA VAL A 258 -3.80 -7.93 -21.48
C VAL A 258 -3.97 -7.51 -20.02
N ALA A 259 -4.91 -6.60 -19.75
CA ALA A 259 -5.20 -6.16 -18.39
C ALA A 259 -5.92 -7.28 -17.61
N ILE A 260 -5.65 -7.38 -16.31
CA ILE A 260 -6.25 -8.37 -15.41
C ILE A 260 -7.09 -7.67 -14.36
N VAL A 261 -8.32 -8.13 -14.14
CA VAL A 261 -9.18 -7.64 -13.08
C VAL A 261 -9.33 -8.71 -12.00
N ILE A 262 -8.79 -8.40 -10.81
CA ILE A 262 -8.89 -9.24 -9.60
C ILE A 262 -10.30 -9.10 -9.04
N ASP A 263 -10.91 -10.22 -8.68
CA ASP A 263 -12.23 -10.30 -8.05
C ASP A 263 -12.14 -10.18 -6.52
N GLY A 264 -12.30 -11.29 -5.79
CA GLY A 264 -12.24 -11.36 -4.33
C GLY A 264 -11.00 -12.07 -3.79
N VAL A 265 -11.09 -12.57 -2.54
CA VAL A 265 -9.95 -13.12 -1.81
C VAL A 265 -9.21 -14.27 -2.51
N ILE A 266 -9.92 -15.13 -3.24
CA ILE A 266 -9.30 -16.30 -3.89
C ILE A 266 -8.46 -15.87 -5.09
N THR A 267 -9.02 -15.00 -5.95
CA THR A 267 -8.27 -14.45 -7.08
C THR A 267 -7.18 -13.48 -6.61
N GLY A 268 -7.39 -12.81 -5.47
CA GLY A 268 -6.35 -12.07 -4.75
C GLY A 268 -5.20 -12.97 -4.28
N ALA A 269 -5.48 -14.15 -3.72
CA ALA A 269 -4.43 -15.09 -3.32
C ALA A 269 -3.63 -15.58 -4.54
N ALA A 270 -4.31 -15.87 -5.67
CA ALA A 270 -3.64 -16.15 -6.94
C ALA A 270 -2.77 -14.96 -7.41
N ALA A 271 -3.26 -13.73 -7.28
CA ALA A 271 -2.49 -12.53 -7.60
C ALA A 271 -1.25 -12.33 -6.72
N LEU A 272 -1.36 -12.61 -5.42
CA LEU A 272 -0.23 -12.59 -4.49
C LEU A 272 0.85 -13.60 -4.89
N VAL A 273 0.45 -14.83 -5.22
CA VAL A 273 1.38 -15.87 -5.68
C VAL A 273 2.03 -15.45 -7.00
N ALA A 274 1.26 -14.96 -7.97
CA ALA A 274 1.80 -14.49 -9.25
C ALA A 274 2.79 -13.32 -9.07
N TYR A 275 2.50 -12.37 -8.17
CA TYR A 275 3.38 -11.26 -7.83
C TYR A 275 4.68 -11.72 -7.19
N GLN A 276 4.64 -12.73 -6.31
CA GLN A 276 5.85 -13.30 -5.70
C GLN A 276 6.70 -14.09 -6.71
N ILE A 277 6.09 -14.64 -7.76
CA ILE A 277 6.81 -15.28 -8.89
C ILE A 277 7.44 -14.24 -9.81
N GLU A 278 6.67 -13.22 -10.22
CA GLU A 278 7.11 -12.17 -11.14
C GLU A 278 6.47 -10.82 -10.79
N PRO A 279 7.19 -9.92 -10.08
CA PRO A 279 6.63 -8.66 -9.60
C PRO A 279 6.08 -7.74 -10.68
N ARG A 280 6.59 -7.80 -11.92
CA ARG A 280 6.11 -6.97 -13.04
C ARG A 280 4.66 -7.28 -13.41
N CYS A 281 4.13 -8.47 -13.10
CA CYS A 281 2.75 -8.80 -13.43
C CYS A 281 1.72 -7.92 -12.67
N ARG A 282 2.09 -7.35 -11.51
CA ARG A 282 1.24 -6.45 -10.71
C ARG A 282 0.77 -5.24 -11.50
N ASP A 283 1.61 -4.74 -12.41
CA ASP A 283 1.33 -3.56 -13.22
C ASP A 283 0.19 -3.76 -14.24
N TYR A 284 -0.18 -5.02 -14.49
CA TYR A 284 -1.30 -5.40 -15.32
C TYR A 284 -2.59 -5.64 -14.54
N MET A 285 -2.53 -5.61 -13.20
CA MET A 285 -3.65 -5.92 -12.33
C MET A 285 -4.47 -4.68 -11.97
N ILE A 286 -5.78 -4.88 -11.86
CA ILE A 286 -6.77 -3.90 -11.40
C ILE A 286 -7.61 -4.60 -10.33
N ALA A 287 -7.71 -4.03 -9.13
CA ALA A 287 -8.53 -4.58 -8.07
C ALA A 287 -9.99 -4.14 -8.24
N SER A 288 -10.93 -5.08 -8.44
CA SER A 288 -12.34 -4.73 -8.65
C SER A 288 -13.00 -4.20 -7.38
N HIS A 289 -13.01 -4.99 -6.31
CA HIS A 289 -13.71 -4.68 -5.08
C HIS A 289 -12.94 -5.14 -3.85
N LEU A 290 -13.18 -4.48 -2.72
CA LEU A 290 -12.76 -5.00 -1.43
C LEU A 290 -13.74 -6.09 -1.00
N SER A 291 -13.25 -7.33 -0.94
CA SER A 291 -14.06 -8.47 -0.48
C SER A 291 -14.33 -8.35 1.01
N ALA A 292 -15.47 -8.88 1.46
CA ALA A 292 -15.77 -9.00 2.90
C ALA A 292 -14.89 -10.06 3.60
N GLU A 293 -14.13 -10.87 2.87
CA GLU A 293 -13.15 -11.80 3.44
C GLU A 293 -11.89 -11.06 3.93
N PRO A 294 -11.46 -11.24 5.20
CA PRO A 294 -10.41 -10.41 5.82
C PRO A 294 -9.08 -10.40 5.08
N ALA A 295 -8.62 -11.55 4.59
CA ALA A 295 -7.34 -11.67 3.90
C ALA A 295 -7.23 -10.78 2.65
N HIS A 296 -8.35 -10.44 2.00
CA HIS A 296 -8.29 -9.69 0.76
C HIS A 296 -7.69 -8.29 0.96
N ARG A 297 -7.96 -7.62 2.09
CA ARG A 297 -7.34 -6.31 2.38
C ARG A 297 -5.81 -6.42 2.46
N PHE A 298 -5.30 -7.36 3.25
CA PHE A 298 -3.87 -7.55 3.42
C PHE A 298 -3.17 -7.93 2.11
N ILE A 299 -3.84 -8.72 1.26
CA ILE A 299 -3.36 -9.04 -0.09
C ILE A 299 -3.28 -7.77 -0.95
N LEU A 300 -4.34 -6.96 -0.97
CA LEU A 300 -4.36 -5.73 -1.76
C LEU A 300 -3.32 -4.71 -1.29
N ASP A 301 -3.09 -4.63 0.03
CA ASP A 301 -2.06 -3.79 0.63
C ASP A 301 -0.65 -4.24 0.17
N GLU A 302 -0.35 -5.55 0.19
CA GLU A 302 0.93 -6.09 -0.30
C GLU A 302 1.14 -5.83 -1.81
N LEU A 303 0.08 -5.93 -2.60
CA LEU A 303 0.11 -5.64 -4.04
C LEU A 303 0.14 -4.12 -4.33
N GLY A 304 -0.08 -3.27 -3.33
CA GLY A 304 -0.26 -1.83 -3.48
C GLY A 304 -1.40 -1.48 -4.44
N LEU A 305 -2.53 -2.20 -4.37
CA LEU A 305 -3.68 -2.01 -5.25
C LEU A 305 -4.89 -1.49 -4.47
N THR A 306 -5.45 -0.37 -4.93
CA THR A 306 -6.71 0.17 -4.39
C THR A 306 -7.90 -0.45 -5.13
N PRO A 307 -8.89 -1.04 -4.42
CA PRO A 307 -10.08 -1.58 -5.06
C PRO A 307 -11.02 -0.46 -5.55
N LEU A 308 -11.72 -0.69 -6.66
CA LEU A 308 -12.68 0.27 -7.22
C LEU A 308 -14.00 0.34 -6.43
N LEU A 309 -14.39 -0.75 -5.76
CA LEU A 309 -15.70 -0.89 -5.12
C LEU A 309 -15.59 -1.36 -3.65
N HIS A 310 -16.40 -0.76 -2.78
CA HIS A 310 -16.57 -1.17 -1.38
C HIS A 310 -18.02 -1.62 -1.14
N ALA A 311 -18.38 -2.80 -1.64
CA ALA A 311 -19.77 -3.28 -1.67
C ALA A 311 -20.06 -4.44 -0.69
N GLY A 312 -19.08 -4.87 0.11
CA GLY A 312 -19.25 -6.01 1.04
C GLY A 312 -19.47 -7.36 0.33
N MET A 313 -19.04 -7.47 -0.93
CA MET A 313 -19.21 -8.69 -1.74
C MET A 313 -18.25 -9.80 -1.30
N ARG A 314 -18.72 -11.05 -1.43
CA ARG A 314 -17.98 -12.27 -1.08
C ARG A 314 -18.46 -13.51 -1.85
N LEU A 315 -19.12 -13.31 -3.00
CA LEU A 315 -19.63 -14.42 -3.80
C LEU A 315 -18.50 -15.13 -4.55
N GLY A 316 -17.56 -14.37 -5.10
CA GLY A 316 -16.52 -14.92 -5.97
C GLY A 316 -17.00 -14.98 -7.42
N GLU A 317 -16.59 -16.05 -8.11
CA GLU A 317 -16.99 -16.37 -9.50
C GLU A 317 -16.53 -15.35 -10.57
N GLY A 318 -15.85 -14.25 -10.19
CA GLY A 318 -15.53 -13.14 -11.09
C GLY A 318 -16.61 -12.07 -11.15
N THR A 319 -17.53 -12.05 -10.18
CA THR A 319 -18.66 -11.10 -10.16
C THR A 319 -18.23 -9.65 -9.94
N GLY A 320 -17.29 -9.40 -9.03
CA GLY A 320 -16.68 -8.09 -8.87
C GLY A 320 -15.87 -7.67 -10.09
N ALA A 321 -15.14 -8.61 -10.71
CA ALA A 321 -14.43 -8.34 -11.95
C ALA A 321 -15.38 -7.88 -13.08
N ALA A 322 -16.55 -8.52 -13.21
CA ALA A 322 -17.58 -8.10 -14.15
C ALA A 322 -18.10 -6.66 -13.88
N LEU A 323 -18.26 -6.28 -12.60
CA LEU A 323 -18.70 -4.94 -12.19
C LEU A 323 -17.65 -3.85 -12.44
N ALA A 324 -16.36 -4.22 -12.47
CA ALA A 324 -15.29 -3.28 -12.75
C ALA A 324 -15.16 -2.95 -14.24
N PHE A 325 -15.58 -3.84 -15.16
CA PHE A 325 -15.48 -3.59 -16.61
C PHE A 325 -16.17 -2.28 -17.05
N PRO A 326 -17.42 -1.98 -16.68
CA PRO A 326 -18.05 -0.70 -17.00
C PRO A 326 -17.29 0.53 -16.47
N MET A 327 -16.57 0.41 -15.35
CA MET A 327 -15.75 1.50 -14.81
C MET A 327 -14.50 1.73 -15.67
N ILE A 328 -13.86 0.67 -16.14
CA ILE A 328 -12.74 0.75 -17.08
C ILE A 328 -13.23 1.35 -18.42
N GLU A 329 -14.40 0.94 -18.91
CA GLU A 329 -15.02 1.53 -20.10
C GLU A 329 -15.30 3.02 -19.92
N SER A 330 -15.88 3.38 -18.78
CA SER A 330 -16.16 4.78 -18.46
C SER A 330 -14.89 5.61 -18.40
N ALA A 331 -13.82 5.11 -17.76
CA ALA A 331 -12.51 5.78 -17.73
C ALA A 331 -12.02 6.09 -19.15
N LEU A 332 -12.06 5.12 -20.06
CA LEU A 332 -11.59 5.29 -21.43
C LEU A 332 -12.53 6.14 -22.31
N ARG A 333 -13.84 6.08 -22.08
CA ARG A 333 -14.81 6.92 -22.79
C ARG A 333 -14.71 8.38 -22.37
N LEU A 334 -14.53 8.65 -21.08
CA LEU A 334 -14.32 10.00 -20.56
C LEU A 334 -13.11 10.65 -21.22
N THR A 335 -12.01 9.91 -21.40
CA THR A 335 -10.84 10.48 -22.07
C THR A 335 -11.12 10.79 -23.54
N ARG A 336 -11.89 9.98 -24.27
CA ARG A 336 -12.17 10.19 -25.70
C ARG A 336 -13.27 11.21 -26.00
N GLU A 337 -14.31 11.25 -25.18
CA GLU A 337 -15.56 11.96 -25.49
C GLU A 337 -15.70 13.31 -24.80
N MET A 338 -14.98 13.55 -23.69
CA MET A 338 -14.97 14.87 -23.07
C MET A 338 -14.18 15.86 -23.93
N ALA A 339 -14.70 17.08 -24.06
CA ALA A 339 -13.98 18.19 -24.68
C ALA A 339 -12.73 18.54 -23.86
N THR A 340 -11.71 19.05 -24.54
CA THR A 340 -10.49 19.59 -23.95
C THR A 340 -10.54 21.12 -23.85
N PHE A 341 -9.78 21.71 -22.92
CA PHE A 341 -9.62 23.17 -22.84
C PHE A 341 -9.07 23.73 -24.15
N SER A 342 -8.11 23.04 -24.78
CA SER A 342 -7.58 23.44 -26.09
C SER A 342 -8.62 23.46 -27.20
N GLU A 343 -9.55 22.49 -27.25
CA GLU A 343 -10.63 22.48 -28.25
C GLU A 343 -11.62 23.63 -28.04
N LEU A 344 -11.75 24.13 -26.80
CA LEU A 344 -12.57 25.29 -26.46
C LEU A 344 -11.81 26.62 -26.56
N GLY A 345 -10.54 26.61 -26.99
CA GLY A 345 -9.71 27.83 -27.05
C GLY A 345 -9.35 28.41 -25.68
N LEU A 346 -9.44 27.61 -24.62
CA LEU A 346 -9.09 27.98 -23.25
C LEU A 346 -7.66 27.49 -22.92
N PRO A 347 -6.91 28.22 -22.07
CA PRO A 347 -5.62 27.75 -21.59
C PRO A 347 -5.81 26.49 -20.74
N SER A 348 -4.96 25.49 -20.97
CA SER A 348 -4.95 24.30 -20.12
C SER A 348 -4.57 24.70 -18.69
N PRO A 349 -5.30 24.24 -17.65
CA PRO A 349 -4.96 24.48 -16.25
C PRO A 349 -3.76 23.65 -15.78
N ALA A 350 -3.23 22.76 -16.64
CA ALA A 350 -2.12 21.88 -16.31
C ALA A 350 -0.78 22.62 -16.39
N PRO A 351 0.12 22.48 -15.40
CA PRO A 351 1.48 23.02 -15.49
C PRO A 351 2.26 22.38 -16.64
N GLU A 352 3.20 23.14 -17.23
CA GLU A 352 4.14 22.63 -18.24
C GLU A 352 4.91 21.40 -17.69
N LEU A 353 4.92 20.30 -18.46
CA LEU A 353 5.20 18.93 -18.00
C LEU A 353 6.64 18.60 -17.59
N GLU A 354 7.52 19.57 -17.36
CA GLU A 354 8.87 19.29 -16.87
C GLU A 354 8.90 18.79 -15.41
N THR A 355 7.78 18.86 -14.67
CA THR A 355 7.73 18.60 -13.22
C THR A 355 6.79 17.47 -12.77
N TYR A 356 6.15 16.72 -13.68
CA TYR A 356 5.18 15.68 -13.30
C TYR A 356 5.71 14.26 -13.51
N THR A 357 5.92 13.52 -12.42
CA THR A 357 6.28 12.09 -12.46
C THR A 357 5.02 11.25 -12.56
N LEU A 358 4.95 10.31 -13.52
CA LEU A 358 3.85 9.35 -13.65
C LEU A 358 3.56 8.64 -12.30
N PRO A 359 2.31 8.24 -12.01
CA PRO A 359 2.02 7.33 -10.90
C PRO A 359 2.92 6.10 -11.04
N SER A 360 3.71 5.80 -10.01
CA SER A 360 4.73 4.76 -10.13
C SER A 360 4.06 3.41 -10.46
N LEU A 361 4.35 2.91 -11.65
CA LEU A 361 4.48 1.49 -11.84
C LEU A 361 5.77 1.15 -11.10
N ALA A 362 5.62 0.77 -9.83
CA ALA A 362 6.73 0.61 -8.91
C ALA A 362 7.76 -0.34 -9.53
N LEU A 363 8.89 0.21 -10.00
CA LEU A 363 10.09 -0.51 -10.40
C LEU A 363 10.68 -1.22 -9.17
N THR A 364 10.09 -2.34 -8.78
CA THR A 364 10.68 -3.31 -7.86
C THR A 364 11.33 -4.40 -8.69
N ASP A 365 12.62 -4.23 -8.97
CA ASP A 365 13.50 -5.34 -9.29
C ASP A 365 14.23 -5.72 -7.99
N LYS A 366 13.67 -6.68 -7.26
CA LYS A 366 14.31 -7.32 -6.12
C LYS A 366 14.33 -8.81 -6.39
N ARG A 367 15.29 -9.26 -7.21
CA ARG A 367 16.02 -10.56 -7.11
C ARG A 367 16.83 -10.78 -8.39
N THR A 368 18.11 -10.43 -8.37
CA THR A 368 19.12 -11.08 -9.21
C THR A 368 20.34 -11.40 -8.37
N THR A 369 20.55 -12.68 -8.13
CA THR A 369 21.70 -13.35 -7.51
C THR A 369 21.78 -14.69 -8.23
N VAL A 370 22.87 -15.23 -8.79
CA VAL A 370 24.32 -14.98 -8.82
C VAL A 370 24.83 -15.77 -10.04
N ILE A 371 25.77 -15.25 -10.85
CA ILE A 371 26.88 -16.06 -11.41
C ILE A 371 28.16 -15.22 -11.40
N SER A 372 29.22 -15.85 -10.93
CA SER A 372 30.60 -15.43 -10.61
C SER A 372 31.38 -14.65 -11.68
N ALA A 373 32.31 -13.78 -11.25
CA ALA A 373 33.77 -14.05 -11.31
C ALA A 373 34.58 -12.89 -10.69
N ALA A 374 35.71 -13.23 -10.08
CA ALA A 374 36.63 -12.40 -9.32
C ALA A 374 37.46 -11.40 -10.17
N SER A 375 37.87 -10.26 -9.58
CA SER A 375 39.29 -9.95 -9.26
C SER A 375 39.55 -8.45 -8.98
N SER A 376 40.25 -8.21 -7.87
CA SER A 376 41.21 -7.13 -7.54
C SER A 376 40.96 -5.67 -7.97
N ASN A 377 40.75 -4.78 -6.99
CA ASN A 377 41.72 -3.73 -6.65
C ASN A 377 41.30 -2.99 -5.36
N ASP A 378 42.01 -3.23 -4.26
CA ASP A 378 41.87 -2.49 -3.01
C ASP A 378 43.10 -1.60 -2.85
N GLY A 379 42.91 -0.27 -2.81
CA GLY A 379 44.04 0.67 -2.74
C GLY A 379 43.77 2.17 -2.73
N SER A 380 42.53 2.68 -2.65
CA SER A 380 42.29 4.16 -2.69
C SER A 380 41.25 4.74 -1.72
N ALA A 381 40.62 3.94 -0.84
CA ALA A 381 39.51 4.44 -0.01
C ALA A 381 39.93 5.30 1.20
N ALA A 382 41.16 5.16 1.70
CA ALA A 382 41.58 5.82 2.94
C ALA A 382 41.92 7.32 2.76
N GLU A 383 42.38 7.75 1.58
CA GLU A 383 42.74 9.15 1.34
C GLU A 383 41.52 10.06 1.07
N SER A 384 40.37 9.52 0.62
CA SER A 384 39.18 10.34 0.36
C SER A 384 38.35 10.63 1.62
N ALA A 385 38.44 9.81 2.66
CA ALA A 385 37.66 9.96 3.88
C ALA A 385 38.03 11.21 4.71
N ALA A 386 39.29 11.67 4.63
CA ALA A 386 39.76 12.84 5.36
C ALA A 386 39.19 14.17 4.81
N HIS A 387 38.75 14.21 3.55
CA HIS A 387 38.35 15.44 2.87
C HIS A 387 36.91 15.91 3.19
N HIS A 388 36.09 15.06 3.82
CA HIS A 388 34.70 15.35 4.17
C HIS A 388 34.46 15.63 5.67
N ALA A 389 35.48 15.45 6.53
CA ALA A 389 35.31 15.60 7.97
C ALA A 389 35.35 17.07 8.40
N PHE A 390 34.36 17.49 9.19
CA PHE A 390 34.38 18.79 9.87
C PHE A 390 35.59 18.94 10.81
N THR A 391 36.01 20.19 11.00
CA THR A 391 37.00 20.58 12.02
C THR A 391 36.50 20.25 13.43
N ALA A 392 37.41 20.22 14.41
CA ALA A 392 37.04 19.95 15.80
C ALA A 392 36.05 20.99 16.37
N GLU A 393 36.20 22.26 15.97
CA GLU A 393 35.32 23.35 16.38
C GLU A 393 33.91 23.19 15.77
N GLU A 394 33.82 22.90 14.47
CA GLU A 394 32.54 22.64 13.80
C GLU A 394 31.82 21.43 14.39
N LYS A 395 32.55 20.34 14.67
CA LYS A 395 32.00 19.17 15.37
C LYS A 395 31.44 19.56 16.74
N ALA A 396 32.22 20.30 17.53
CA ALA A 396 31.79 20.76 18.85
C ALA A 396 30.53 21.65 18.76
N ALA A 397 30.44 22.54 17.77
CA ALA A 397 29.26 23.37 17.55
C ALA A 397 28.01 22.53 17.24
N VAL A 398 28.13 21.50 16.37
CA VAL A 398 27.02 20.58 16.05
C VAL A 398 26.53 19.83 17.29
N TYR A 399 27.43 19.18 18.03
CA TYR A 399 27.04 18.44 19.24
C TYR A 399 26.46 19.34 20.31
N ARG A 400 27.01 20.55 20.50
CA ARG A 400 26.43 21.55 21.41
C ARG A 400 25.00 21.94 21.00
N ALA A 401 24.72 22.14 19.71
CA ALA A 401 23.35 22.42 19.27
C ALA A 401 22.41 21.25 19.58
N ILE A 402 22.84 20.00 19.39
CA ILE A 402 22.06 18.79 19.66
C ILE A 402 21.79 18.63 21.16
N GLU A 403 22.81 18.80 22.00
CA GLU A 403 22.78 18.57 23.44
C GLU A 403 22.13 19.71 24.21
N GLU A 404 22.32 20.96 23.76
CA GLU A 404 21.85 22.14 24.47
C GLU A 404 20.46 22.59 24.01
N ARG A 405 19.89 22.14 22.89
CA ARG A 405 18.51 22.54 22.51
C ARG A 405 17.47 22.24 23.62
N ARG A 406 16.53 23.15 23.87
CA ARG A 406 15.53 23.01 24.96
C ARG A 406 14.13 23.36 24.51
N ASP A 407 13.15 22.65 25.07
CA ASP A 407 11.72 23.01 24.97
C ASP A 407 11.45 24.19 25.90
N ILE A 408 11.42 25.38 25.30
CA ILE A 408 11.24 26.65 26.00
C ILE A 408 9.75 26.99 26.06
N ARG A 409 9.32 27.49 27.21
CA ARG A 409 7.91 27.79 27.48
C ARG A 409 7.63 29.26 27.79
N SER A 410 8.65 30.10 27.72
CA SER A 410 8.60 31.54 27.99
C SER A 410 9.35 32.29 26.91
N PHE A 411 8.71 33.31 26.34
CA PHE A 411 9.29 34.04 25.20
C PHE A 411 9.19 35.54 25.42
N LYS A 412 10.19 36.26 24.90
CA LYS A 412 10.12 37.70 24.75
C LYS A 412 9.26 38.05 23.54
N LYS A 413 8.68 39.27 23.57
CA LYS A 413 7.87 39.80 22.48
C LYS A 413 8.68 40.45 21.35
N ASP A 414 10.02 40.46 21.46
CA ASP A 414 10.89 41.01 20.42
C ASP A 414 10.58 40.37 19.06
N PRO A 415 10.42 41.17 17.99
CA PRO A 415 10.05 40.64 16.68
C PRO A 415 11.16 39.73 16.13
N LEU A 416 10.75 38.66 15.46
CA LEU A 416 11.68 37.75 14.78
C LEU A 416 11.93 38.26 13.35
N PRO A 417 13.18 38.58 12.96
CA PRO A 417 13.49 39.02 11.60
C PRO A 417 13.14 37.96 10.56
N ASP A 418 12.60 38.39 9.41
CA ASP A 418 12.18 37.51 8.31
C ASP A 418 13.34 36.66 7.76
N GLU A 419 14.52 37.25 7.64
CA GLU A 419 15.72 36.55 7.18
C GLU A 419 16.10 35.40 8.11
N LEU A 420 15.96 35.62 9.43
CA LEU A 420 16.25 34.60 10.43
C LEU A 420 15.23 33.46 10.36
N LEU A 421 13.94 33.81 10.25
CA LEU A 421 12.89 32.84 10.04
C LEU A 421 13.12 32.01 8.77
N MET A 422 13.50 32.65 7.66
CA MET A 422 13.79 31.96 6.40
C MET A 422 14.98 31.00 6.52
N ARG A 423 16.02 31.34 7.30
CA ARG A 423 17.13 30.42 7.58
C ARG A 423 16.64 29.17 8.32
N LEU A 424 15.74 29.32 9.30
CA LEU A 424 15.13 28.18 9.99
C LEU A 424 14.29 27.31 9.04
N LEU A 425 13.44 27.92 8.22
CA LEU A 425 12.61 27.20 7.26
C LEU A 425 13.45 26.46 6.22
N ARG A 426 14.54 27.07 5.75
CA ARG A 426 15.52 26.42 4.87
C ARG A 426 16.18 25.23 5.55
N ALA A 427 16.59 25.36 6.81
CA ALA A 427 17.15 24.24 7.57
C ALA A 427 16.15 23.08 7.68
N GLY A 428 14.87 23.37 7.98
CA GLY A 428 13.80 22.38 7.96
C GLY A 428 13.62 21.72 6.59
N HIS A 429 13.65 22.51 5.51
CA HIS A 429 13.53 22.02 4.14
C HIS A 429 14.73 21.16 3.67
N HIS A 430 15.91 21.35 4.26
CA HIS A 430 17.08 20.50 4.03
C HIS A 430 17.05 19.16 4.78
N ALA A 431 15.96 18.83 5.48
CA ALA A 431 15.84 17.53 6.12
C ALA A 431 15.81 16.37 5.11
N PRO A 432 16.35 15.20 5.48
CA PRO A 432 16.11 14.00 4.71
C PRO A 432 14.61 13.67 4.71
N SER A 433 14.11 13.22 3.56
CA SER A 433 12.75 12.73 3.45
C SER A 433 12.69 11.43 2.68
N VAL A 434 11.84 10.53 3.13
CA VAL A 434 11.55 9.27 2.44
C VAL A 434 11.14 9.54 1.00
N GLY A 435 11.73 8.78 0.08
CA GLY A 435 11.59 8.95 -1.37
C GLY A 435 11.73 10.39 -1.88
N PHE A 436 12.49 11.23 -1.16
CA PHE A 436 12.65 12.65 -1.45
C PHE A 436 11.33 13.44 -1.55
N MET A 437 10.28 13.01 -0.84
CA MET A 437 8.93 13.56 -0.97
C MET A 437 8.72 14.92 -0.28
N GLN A 438 9.59 15.30 0.67
CA GLN A 438 9.52 16.57 1.41
C GLN A 438 8.11 16.91 1.92
N PRO A 439 7.49 16.03 2.73
CA PRO A 439 6.04 16.04 2.94
C PRO A 439 5.55 17.18 3.84
N TRP A 440 6.43 18.05 4.30
CA TRP A 440 6.10 19.11 5.25
C TRP A 440 5.58 20.38 4.59
N ASN A 441 4.66 21.08 5.28
CA ASN A 441 4.40 22.50 5.03
C ASN A 441 4.72 23.31 6.27
N PHE A 442 5.02 24.60 6.08
CA PHE A 442 5.27 25.55 7.15
C PHE A 442 4.25 26.68 7.07
N ILE A 443 3.30 26.72 8.00
CA ILE A 443 2.36 27.84 8.12
C ILE A 443 2.93 28.79 9.19
N VAL A 444 3.31 29.99 8.75
CA VAL A 444 3.86 31.05 9.62
C VAL A 444 2.71 31.86 10.22
N ILE A 445 2.63 31.91 11.55
CA ILE A 445 1.53 32.56 12.27
C ILE A 445 2.10 33.69 13.13
N ARG A 446 1.75 34.93 12.77
CA ARG A 446 2.08 36.16 13.52
C ARG A 446 0.85 36.86 14.09
N SER A 447 -0.33 36.52 13.58
CA SER A 447 -1.59 37.12 14.02
C SER A 447 -1.86 36.75 15.48
N GLU A 448 -1.98 37.76 16.35
CA GLU A 448 -2.35 37.57 17.74
C GLU A 448 -3.74 36.93 17.88
N GLU A 449 -4.67 37.24 16.97
CA GLU A 449 -6.00 36.63 16.95
C GLU A 449 -5.92 35.12 16.68
N THR A 450 -5.18 34.72 15.64
CA THR A 450 -5.00 33.30 15.31
C THR A 450 -4.25 32.56 16.42
N LYS A 451 -3.22 33.19 17.01
CA LYS A 451 -2.48 32.62 18.15
C LYS A 451 -3.39 32.44 19.37
N LEU A 452 -4.30 33.38 19.62
CA LEU A 452 -5.29 33.27 20.69
C LEU A 452 -6.27 32.11 20.44
N GLN A 453 -6.76 31.93 19.22
CA GLN A 453 -7.62 30.80 18.85
C GLN A 453 -6.91 29.46 19.06
N LEU A 454 -5.65 29.34 18.62
CA LEU A 454 -4.85 28.13 18.83
C LEU A 454 -4.59 27.86 20.31
N LYS A 455 -4.31 28.90 21.11
CA LYS A 455 -4.19 28.78 22.56
C LYS A 455 -5.47 28.27 23.19
N GLN A 456 -6.64 28.79 22.78
CA GLN A 456 -7.93 28.33 23.30
C GLN A 456 -8.20 26.86 22.96
N ALA A 457 -7.87 26.43 21.74
CA ALA A 457 -7.94 25.01 21.34
C ALA A 457 -7.01 24.14 22.19
N ALA A 458 -5.79 24.61 22.46
CA ALA A 458 -4.85 23.89 23.30
C ALA A 458 -5.27 23.82 24.77
N ASP A 459 -5.79 24.92 25.32
CA ASP A 459 -6.31 24.98 26.70
C ASP A 459 -7.56 24.10 26.89
N LYS A 460 -8.40 23.97 25.86
CA LYS A 460 -9.53 23.03 25.85
C LYS A 460 -9.03 21.59 26.00
N GLU A 461 -8.03 21.18 25.23
CA GLU A 461 -7.49 19.82 25.30
C GLU A 461 -6.70 19.57 26.58
N ARG A 462 -5.92 20.55 27.07
CA ARG A 462 -5.24 20.45 28.36
C ARG A 462 -6.21 20.19 29.51
N ARG A 463 -7.36 20.89 29.53
CA ARG A 463 -8.42 20.65 30.52
C ARG A 463 -9.03 19.25 30.41
N ALA A 464 -9.19 18.75 29.18
CA ALA A 464 -9.66 17.38 28.95
C ALA A 464 -8.61 16.31 29.32
N LEU A 465 -7.32 16.60 29.26
CA LEU A 465 -6.27 15.66 29.68
C LEU A 465 -6.06 15.64 31.19
N LEU A 466 -6.36 16.75 31.89
CA LEU A 466 -6.23 16.87 33.34
C LEU A 466 -7.06 15.82 34.11
N ILE A 467 -8.23 15.42 33.59
CA ILE A 467 -9.08 14.38 34.22
C ILE A 467 -8.47 12.97 34.18
N HIS A 468 -7.42 12.73 33.39
CA HIS A 468 -6.73 11.45 33.29
C HIS A 468 -5.52 11.33 34.23
N TYR A 469 -5.20 12.38 35.00
CA TYR A 469 -4.11 12.37 35.96
C TYR A 469 -4.64 12.45 37.38
N GLU A 470 -4.09 11.64 38.27
CA GLU A 470 -4.38 11.66 39.71
C GLU A 470 -3.14 12.04 40.53
N GLY A 471 -3.35 12.59 41.73
CA GLY A 471 -2.30 12.92 42.71
C GLY A 471 -1.27 13.94 42.20
N GLU A 472 0.00 13.77 42.60
CA GLU A 472 1.09 14.71 42.28
C GLU A 472 1.31 14.92 40.76
N LYS A 473 0.96 13.93 39.93
CA LYS A 473 1.09 14.05 38.46
C LYS A 473 0.07 15.03 37.89
N ALA A 474 -1.14 15.09 38.45
CA ALA A 474 -2.16 16.06 38.06
C ALA A 474 -1.73 17.49 38.39
N GLU A 475 -1.17 17.71 39.58
CA GLU A 475 -0.65 19.02 39.98
C GLU A 475 0.52 19.47 39.09
N LYS A 476 1.48 18.57 38.81
CA LYS A 476 2.61 18.86 37.91
C LYS A 476 2.14 19.16 36.48
N PHE A 477 1.15 18.42 35.97
CA PHE A 477 0.58 18.64 34.64
C PHE A 477 -0.19 19.97 34.55
N SER A 478 -0.95 20.33 35.60
CA SER A 478 -1.70 21.60 35.65
C SER A 478 -0.82 22.85 35.58
N LYS A 479 0.43 22.74 36.05
CA LYS A 479 1.45 23.81 36.04
C LYS A 479 2.18 23.94 34.70
N LEU A 480 1.93 23.06 33.73
CA LEU A 480 2.50 23.19 32.38
C LEU A 480 1.83 24.39 31.67
N LYS A 481 2.64 25.43 31.46
CA LYS A 481 2.26 26.67 30.77
C LYS A 481 2.08 26.45 29.26
N ILE A 482 0.99 26.99 28.68
CA ILE A 482 0.73 27.05 27.22
C ILE A 482 0.86 28.49 26.69
N GLU A 483 1.18 29.44 27.56
CA GLU A 483 1.31 30.88 27.27
C GLU A 483 2.32 31.17 26.16
N ALA A 484 3.28 30.26 25.93
CA ALA A 484 4.21 30.24 24.82
C ALA A 484 3.56 30.55 23.46
N LEU A 485 2.37 30.00 23.18
CA LEU A 485 1.68 30.21 21.90
C LEU A 485 1.36 31.68 21.62
N THR A 486 1.10 32.47 22.66
CA THR A 486 0.78 33.90 22.56
C THR A 486 1.98 34.78 22.85
N GLU A 487 2.93 34.35 23.68
CA GLU A 487 4.14 35.11 24.02
C GLU A 487 5.15 35.17 22.86
N ALA A 488 5.35 34.05 22.15
CA ALA A 488 6.34 33.99 21.09
C ALA A 488 5.95 34.88 19.90
N PRO A 489 6.88 35.64 19.29
CA PRO A 489 6.60 36.51 18.15
C PRO A 489 6.13 35.73 16.91
N VAL A 490 6.50 34.45 16.77
CA VAL A 490 6.09 33.58 15.67
C VAL A 490 5.68 32.21 16.19
N THR A 491 4.57 31.70 15.69
CA THR A 491 4.19 30.28 15.80
C THR A 491 4.25 29.63 14.43
N LEU A 492 4.97 28.51 14.29
CA LEU A 492 4.95 27.68 13.08
C LEU A 492 4.03 26.49 13.27
N CYS A 493 3.04 26.33 12.39
CA CYS A 493 2.35 25.05 12.24
C CYS A 493 3.05 24.24 11.15
N ILE A 494 3.66 23.13 11.56
CA ILE A 494 4.31 22.18 10.65
C ILE A 494 3.31 21.07 10.37
N THR A 495 3.03 20.86 9.10
CA THR A 495 2.07 19.84 8.67
C THR A 495 2.74 18.68 7.97
N LEU A 496 2.01 17.59 7.82
CA LEU A 496 2.31 16.43 7.00
C LEU A 496 1.27 16.39 5.89
N ASP A 497 1.73 16.51 4.65
CA ASP A 497 0.93 16.29 3.45
C ASP A 497 1.26 14.90 2.91
N PRO A 498 0.44 13.87 3.23
CA PRO A 498 0.69 12.51 2.81
C PRO A 498 0.53 12.31 1.29
N THR A 499 -0.03 13.30 0.59
CA THR A 499 -0.23 13.24 -0.87
C THR A 499 1.00 13.72 -1.65
N ARG A 500 1.98 14.33 -0.96
CA ARG A 500 3.18 14.86 -1.59
C ARG A 500 4.09 13.76 -2.10
N GLY A 501 4.73 13.99 -3.25
CA GLY A 501 5.52 12.96 -3.92
C GLY A 501 4.67 11.89 -4.62
N GLY A 502 3.34 12.06 -4.65
CA GLY A 502 2.41 11.16 -5.33
C GLY A 502 2.11 9.89 -4.53
N LEU A 503 1.38 8.97 -5.16
CA LEU A 503 0.86 7.74 -4.53
C LEU A 503 1.95 6.74 -4.13
N HIS A 504 3.16 6.88 -4.67
CA HIS A 504 4.23 5.91 -4.47
C HIS A 504 5.55 6.60 -4.20
N VAL A 505 5.82 6.80 -2.91
CA VAL A 505 7.08 7.35 -2.43
C VAL A 505 7.99 6.21 -2.00
N LEU A 506 9.19 6.16 -2.58
CA LEU A 506 10.20 5.13 -2.28
C LEU A 506 10.45 5.03 -0.78
N GLY A 507 10.21 3.86 -0.18
CA GLY A 507 10.35 3.59 1.26
C GLY A 507 9.07 3.85 2.07
N ARG A 508 8.23 4.80 1.68
CA ARG A 508 6.94 5.10 2.33
C ARG A 508 5.93 3.98 2.14
N ASN A 509 5.90 3.36 0.97
CA ASN A 509 4.95 2.29 0.69
C ASN A 509 5.12 1.10 1.63
N SER A 510 6.36 0.80 2.03
CA SER A 510 6.65 -0.29 2.98
C SER A 510 6.41 0.10 4.43
N ILE A 511 6.68 1.37 4.78
CA ILE A 511 6.53 1.90 6.13
C ILE A 511 5.90 3.30 6.00
N PRO A 512 4.57 3.41 6.01
CA PRO A 512 3.88 4.68 5.81
C PRO A 512 4.36 5.79 6.74
N GLU A 513 4.67 5.44 7.99
CA GLU A 513 5.13 6.34 9.07
C GLU A 513 6.46 7.04 8.78
N THR A 514 7.20 6.60 7.75
CA THR A 514 8.40 7.30 7.27
C THR A 514 8.11 8.71 6.79
N ASP A 515 6.86 9.03 6.47
CA ASP A 515 6.41 10.37 6.16
C ASP A 515 6.48 11.30 7.39
N LEU A 516 5.95 10.83 8.52
CA LEU A 516 6.02 11.49 9.81
C LEU A 516 7.47 11.54 10.31
N ALA A 517 8.27 10.49 10.06
CA ALA A 517 9.70 10.50 10.35
C ALA A 517 10.42 11.62 9.58
N SER A 518 10.06 11.82 8.30
CA SER A 518 10.60 12.90 7.46
C SER A 518 10.23 14.28 8.01
N VAL A 519 8.96 14.48 8.41
CA VAL A 519 8.53 15.72 9.08
C VAL A 519 9.25 15.91 10.42
N SER A 520 9.49 14.83 11.16
CA SER A 520 10.23 14.87 12.44
C SER A 520 11.68 15.33 12.24
N CYS A 521 12.34 14.91 11.15
CA CYS A 521 13.65 15.41 10.76
C CYS A 521 13.63 16.91 10.43
N ALA A 522 12.61 17.38 9.70
CA ALA A 522 12.44 18.81 9.40
C ALA A 522 12.26 19.66 10.67
N ILE A 523 11.42 19.17 11.60
CA ILE A 523 11.26 19.77 12.93
C ILE A 523 12.60 19.81 13.67
N GLN A 524 13.34 18.69 13.69
CA GLN A 524 14.63 18.61 14.36
C GLN A 524 15.66 19.58 13.77
N ASN A 525 15.72 19.75 12.45
CA ASN A 525 16.61 20.71 11.81
C ASN A 525 16.27 22.16 12.19
N ILE A 526 14.97 22.52 12.22
CA ILE A 526 14.53 23.84 12.69
C ILE A 526 15.00 24.10 14.12
N TRP A 527 14.90 23.09 14.98
CA TRP A 527 15.34 23.16 16.36
C TRP A 527 16.85 23.38 16.52
N LEU A 528 17.66 22.66 15.74
CA LEU A 528 19.11 22.81 15.75
C LEU A 528 19.54 24.16 15.19
N ALA A 529 18.95 24.58 14.07
CA ALA A 529 19.20 25.89 13.48
C ALA A 529 18.80 27.01 14.45
N ALA A 530 17.62 26.93 15.07
CA ALA A 530 17.19 27.91 16.06
C ALA A 530 18.17 28.01 17.22
N ARG A 531 18.68 26.88 17.73
CA ARG A 531 19.69 26.90 18.78
C ARG A 531 20.98 27.58 18.33
N ALA A 532 21.46 27.27 17.12
CA ALA A 532 22.67 27.88 16.54
C ALA A 532 22.52 29.40 16.32
N GLU A 533 21.32 29.84 15.97
CA GLU A 533 20.95 31.24 15.76
C GLU A 533 20.63 32.00 17.06
N GLY A 534 20.73 31.36 18.23
CA GLY A 534 20.46 31.97 19.53
C GLY A 534 18.97 32.13 19.86
N LEU A 535 18.10 31.39 19.18
CA LEU A 535 16.65 31.41 19.39
C LEU A 535 16.18 30.28 20.31
N ALA A 536 15.03 30.52 20.92
CA ALA A 536 14.23 29.55 21.66
C ALA A 536 13.16 28.93 20.78
N VAL A 537 12.87 27.66 21.01
CA VAL A 537 11.74 26.93 20.41
C VAL A 537 10.97 26.21 21.51
N GLY A 538 9.64 26.25 21.41
CA GLY A 538 8.72 25.55 22.31
C GLY A 538 7.74 24.71 21.51
N TRP A 539 7.57 23.44 21.85
CA TRP A 539 6.60 22.55 21.19
C TRP A 539 5.31 22.49 22.02
N VAL A 540 4.19 22.91 21.43
CA VAL A 540 2.86 22.68 22.03
C VAL A 540 2.25 21.40 21.45
N SER A 541 1.99 20.40 22.30
CA SER A 541 1.51 19.07 21.87
C SER A 541 0.11 18.71 22.37
N PHE A 542 -0.57 19.63 23.04
CA PHE A 542 -1.87 19.41 23.66
C PHE A 542 -2.96 20.12 22.85
N TYR A 543 -3.39 19.54 21.73
CA TYR A 543 -4.52 20.05 20.95
C TYR A 543 -5.14 18.93 20.13
N LYS A 544 -6.41 19.09 19.73
CA LYS A 544 -7.02 18.23 18.71
C LYS A 544 -6.64 18.73 17.32
N LYS A 545 -6.15 17.83 16.46
CA LYS A 545 -5.79 18.14 15.08
C LYS A 545 -6.93 18.85 14.33
N GLN A 546 -8.19 18.46 14.56
CA GLN A 546 -9.35 19.05 13.90
C GLN A 546 -9.54 20.55 14.22
N ASP A 547 -9.32 20.97 15.47
CA ASP A 547 -9.44 22.38 15.86
C ASP A 547 -8.38 23.22 15.12
N VAL A 548 -7.14 22.72 15.05
CA VAL A 548 -6.04 23.37 14.31
C VAL A 548 -6.36 23.44 12.81
N ARG A 549 -6.93 22.37 12.23
CA ARG A 549 -7.33 22.40 10.81
C ARG A 549 -8.38 23.45 10.53
N GLN A 550 -9.39 23.59 11.40
CA GLN A 550 -10.44 24.60 11.24
C GLN A 550 -9.88 26.02 11.37
N ILE A 551 -9.06 26.28 12.38
CA ILE A 551 -8.49 27.62 12.64
C ILE A 551 -7.58 28.05 11.48
N LEU A 552 -6.74 27.15 10.99
CA LEU A 552 -5.74 27.45 9.96
C LEU A 552 -6.19 27.11 8.55
N GLN A 553 -7.45 26.69 8.37
CA GLN A 553 -8.04 26.29 7.09
C GLN A 553 -7.21 25.22 6.36
N ILE A 554 -6.67 24.26 7.12
CA ILE A 554 -5.85 23.17 6.59
C ILE A 554 -6.78 22.14 5.95
N PRO A 555 -6.49 21.68 4.71
CA PRO A 555 -7.30 20.67 4.04
C PRO A 555 -7.44 19.38 4.86
N PRO A 556 -8.55 18.62 4.72
CA PRO A 556 -8.80 17.42 5.52
C PRO A 556 -7.72 16.33 5.40
N HIS A 557 -7.05 16.25 4.26
CA HIS A 557 -5.99 15.27 3.99
C HIS A 557 -4.62 15.67 4.57
N VAL A 558 -4.44 16.93 4.99
CA VAL A 558 -3.18 17.42 5.55
C VAL A 558 -3.24 17.38 7.08
N ASP A 559 -2.20 16.82 7.67
CA ASP A 559 -2.11 16.54 9.09
C ASP A 559 -1.29 17.62 9.81
N PRO A 560 -1.85 18.41 10.74
CA PRO A 560 -1.02 19.26 11.60
C PRO A 560 -0.21 18.39 12.57
N VAL A 561 1.12 18.44 12.46
CA VAL A 561 2.07 17.61 13.23
C VAL A 561 2.59 18.36 14.46
N ALA A 562 2.99 19.62 14.30
CA ALA A 562 3.57 20.40 15.40
C ALA A 562 3.15 21.87 15.35
N LEU A 563 2.91 22.46 16.53
CA LEU A 563 2.89 23.91 16.73
C LEU A 563 4.16 24.30 17.49
N LEU A 564 5.07 24.99 16.79
CA LEU A 564 6.34 25.46 17.35
C LEU A 564 6.26 26.97 17.63
N SER A 565 6.40 27.36 18.89
CA SER A 565 6.57 28.76 19.30
C SER A 565 8.05 29.13 19.17
N ILE A 566 8.38 30.21 18.46
CA ILE A 566 9.76 30.61 18.15
C ILE A 566 9.99 32.08 18.52
N GLY A 567 11.08 32.36 19.23
CA GLY A 567 11.46 33.72 19.61
C GLY A 567 12.70 33.75 20.50
N TYR A 568 12.89 34.84 21.24
CA TYR A 568 13.97 34.99 22.21
C TYR A 568 13.50 34.63 23.63
N THR A 569 14.41 34.25 24.51
CA THR A 569 14.13 33.99 25.94
C THR A 569 15.24 34.56 26.83
N ASP A 570 14.89 35.04 28.03
CA ASP A 570 15.87 35.36 29.07
C ASP A 570 16.38 34.12 29.81
N HIS A 571 15.61 33.04 29.78
CA HIS A 571 15.89 31.83 30.52
C HIS A 571 16.04 30.65 29.59
N PHE A 572 17.28 30.16 29.51
CA PHE A 572 17.63 28.97 28.75
C PHE A 572 18.21 27.92 29.70
N PRO A 573 17.44 26.88 30.10
CA PRO A 573 17.82 26.00 31.18
C PRO A 573 18.96 25.04 30.78
N LYS A 574 19.88 24.77 31.71
CA LYS A 574 21.01 23.85 31.48
C LYS A 574 20.59 22.41 31.20
N GLN A 575 19.42 21.99 31.67
CA GLN A 575 18.85 20.65 31.47
C GLN A 575 17.37 20.74 31.06
N PRO A 576 16.77 19.68 30.50
CA PRO A 576 15.35 19.69 30.13
C PRO A 576 14.43 20.03 31.31
N ILE A 577 13.40 20.85 31.07
CA ILE A 577 12.47 21.31 32.11
C ILE A 577 11.79 20.11 32.81
N LEU A 578 11.37 19.11 32.04
CA LEU A 578 10.75 17.89 32.57
C LEU A 578 11.70 17.07 33.46
N GLU A 579 13.00 17.08 33.18
CA GLU A 579 13.99 16.43 34.02
C GLU A 579 14.22 17.22 35.32
N SER A 580 14.39 18.55 35.21
CA SER A 580 14.58 19.42 36.39
C SER A 580 13.39 19.43 37.35
N SER A 581 12.18 19.18 36.84
CA SER A 581 10.94 19.10 37.62
C SER A 581 10.65 17.68 38.16
N GLY A 582 11.55 16.72 37.89
CA GLY A 582 11.40 15.33 38.33
C GLY A 582 10.26 14.59 37.64
N TRP A 583 9.88 14.97 36.42
CA TRP A 583 8.84 14.27 35.64
C TRP A 583 9.37 12.96 35.05
N ARG A 584 10.55 13.00 34.42
CA ARG A 584 11.25 11.83 33.87
C ARG A 584 12.72 12.19 33.65
N LYS A 585 13.62 11.22 33.82
CA LYS A 585 15.04 11.34 33.47
C LYS A 585 15.33 10.67 32.13
N ARG A 586 16.39 11.10 31.45
CA ARG A 586 16.89 10.42 30.25
C ARG A 586 17.32 8.99 30.62
N LEU A 587 16.95 8.01 29.79
CA LEU A 587 17.43 6.63 29.92
C LEU A 587 18.92 6.58 29.58
N SER A 588 19.65 5.58 30.09
CA SER A 588 21.04 5.39 29.67
C SER A 588 21.08 4.93 28.20
N LEU A 589 22.16 5.25 27.49
CA LEU A 589 22.28 4.88 26.09
C LEU A 589 22.44 3.36 25.95
N GLU A 590 23.15 2.75 26.90
CA GLU A 590 23.45 1.32 26.96
C GLU A 590 22.16 0.48 27.05
N GLU A 591 21.14 0.99 27.76
CA GLU A 591 19.82 0.34 27.84
C GLU A 591 19.07 0.29 26.50
N LEU A 592 19.44 1.15 25.56
CA LEU A 592 18.75 1.35 24.28
C LEU A 592 19.48 0.71 23.10
N ILE A 593 20.66 0.12 23.31
CA ILE A 593 21.46 -0.51 22.27
C ILE A 593 21.29 -2.03 22.35
N TYR A 594 20.71 -2.59 21.28
CA TYR A 594 20.72 -4.02 21.01
C TYR A 594 21.63 -4.34 19.83
N THR A 595 22.24 -5.52 19.81
CA THR A 595 23.18 -5.97 18.79
C THR A 595 22.59 -7.17 18.05
N GLU A 596 22.52 -7.05 16.73
CA GLU A 596 21.87 -7.98 15.77
C GLU A 596 20.36 -8.18 15.97
N GLU A 597 19.94 -8.58 17.17
CA GLU A 597 18.56 -8.97 17.48
C GLU A 597 18.03 -8.25 18.73
N TRP A 598 16.71 -8.09 18.80
CA TRP A 598 16.05 -7.45 19.94
C TRP A 598 16.32 -8.20 21.25
N GLY A 599 16.70 -7.47 22.30
CA GLY A 599 16.97 -8.03 23.62
C GLY A 599 18.44 -8.44 23.86
N THR A 600 19.25 -8.52 22.80
CA THR A 600 20.69 -8.79 22.93
C THR A 600 21.44 -7.49 23.16
N GLN A 601 21.70 -7.12 24.42
CA GLN A 601 22.43 -5.89 24.72
C GLN A 601 23.90 -5.99 24.32
N SER A 602 24.42 -4.91 23.71
CA SER A 602 25.86 -4.76 23.48
C SER A 602 26.57 -4.71 24.83
N LYS A 603 27.67 -5.45 24.99
CA LYS A 603 28.47 -5.43 26.22
C LYS A 603 29.28 -4.17 26.37
#